data_AF-A0A2A1ZNY7-F1
#
_entry.id   AF-A0A2A1ZNY7-F1
#
_cell.length_a   1.000
_cell.length_b   1.000
_cell.length_c   1.000
_cell.angle_alpha   90.00
_cell.angle_beta   90.00
_cell.angle_gamma   90.00
#
_symmetry.space_group_name_H-M   'P 1'
#
loop_
_entity.id
_entity.type
_entity.pdbx_description
1 polymer ?
#
loop_
_entity_poly.entity_id
_entity_poly.type
_entity_poly.pdbx_seq_one_letter_code
_entity_poly.pdbx_strand_id
1 'polypeptide(L)'
;MSKSISSDILDNRVSRIIAVQTALVLSKNALVSSSIYILKYNNLLNILILSILVMIYLMFFIKNIRAIKFSIVSFLLVFFIAISILLSFFRYDVFQYSYFVDDFQDFLLYSLPILFIIPIIKDMSILIKWFYKSSYYIFFFVILSAFIFLFSRDVGYASEYSMSFGKTAIVPTIFFISKWFKDHKMIDLLIVLILLVTIIVFASRFPILIIGVFLVIKFVFGSGKERWLKIFIIIFFGLIILMFLKDIAINFNNFLSLFDIDSRTLRYIINNNLTYDSGRELIHSSLTGYINNKPVFGYGIGSSYVLLDNGLAHGFYYDVISSFGYVFGFLFLFIFSIITIISFIKTSSRYTKELILIFGVRFLPIITIQGSLLASAEFWIIIAITIQVLARVKFRVMK
;
A
#
# COMPACT_ATOMS: atom_id res chain seq x y z
N MET A 1 -30.14 19.42 -24.13
CA MET A 1 -29.08 20.33 -23.63
C MET A 1 -28.37 19.71 -22.43
N SER A 2 -27.27 18.97 -22.62
CA SER A 2 -26.45 18.48 -21.50
C SER A 2 -25.33 19.48 -21.22
N LYS A 3 -25.36 20.16 -20.07
CA LYS A 3 -24.22 20.94 -19.58
C LYS A 3 -22.99 20.01 -19.56
N SER A 4 -21.97 20.32 -20.35
CA SER A 4 -20.66 19.68 -20.23
C SER A 4 -20.20 19.84 -18.78
N ILE A 5 -20.05 18.73 -18.07
CA ILE A 5 -19.50 18.75 -16.70
C ILE A 5 -18.12 19.40 -16.79
N SER A 6 -17.87 20.46 -16.03
CA SER A 6 -16.54 21.07 -15.99
C SER A 6 -15.53 20.03 -15.49
N SER A 7 -14.31 20.07 -16.02
CA SER A 7 -13.24 19.13 -15.66
C SER A 7 -13.05 19.03 -14.15
N ASP A 8 -13.16 20.16 -13.46
CA ASP A 8 -12.88 20.28 -12.04
C ASP A 8 -13.94 19.55 -11.19
N ILE A 9 -15.19 19.52 -11.65
CA ILE A 9 -16.26 18.76 -10.98
C ILE A 9 -16.00 17.25 -11.12
N LEU A 10 -15.55 16.80 -12.29
CA LEU A 10 -15.24 15.39 -12.52
C LEU A 10 -14.04 14.95 -11.68
N ASP A 11 -12.96 15.72 -11.70
CA ASP A 11 -11.75 15.46 -10.91
C ASP A 11 -12.06 15.38 -9.41
N ASN A 12 -12.90 16.29 -8.92
CA ASN A 12 -13.30 16.32 -7.52
C ASN A 12 -14.14 15.09 -7.13
N ARG A 13 -15.11 14.68 -7.96
CA ARG A 13 -15.91 13.47 -7.73
C ARG A 13 -15.05 12.22 -7.70
N VAL A 14 -14.20 12.05 -8.70
CA VAL A 14 -13.27 10.92 -8.80
C VAL A 14 -12.35 10.86 -7.59
N SER A 15 -11.68 11.98 -7.28
CA SER A 15 -10.73 12.05 -6.18
C SER A 15 -11.38 11.73 -4.83
N ARG A 16 -12.61 12.21 -4.63
CA ARG A 16 -13.41 11.89 -3.43
C ARG A 16 -13.71 10.40 -3.33
N ILE A 17 -14.12 9.75 -4.42
CA ILE A 17 -14.44 8.31 -4.40
C ILE A 17 -13.22 7.48 -4.00
N ILE A 18 -12.06 7.74 -4.62
CA ILE A 18 -10.81 7.01 -4.33
C ILE A 18 -10.40 7.20 -2.86
N ALA A 19 -10.46 8.43 -2.36
CA ALA A 19 -10.08 8.74 -0.98
C ALA A 19 -11.07 8.13 0.04
N VAL A 20 -12.38 8.14 -0.26
CA VAL A 20 -13.42 7.51 0.57
C VAL A 20 -13.26 6.00 0.59
N GLN A 21 -13.02 5.35 -0.55
CA GLN A 21 -12.70 3.93 -0.60
C GLN A 21 -11.52 3.60 0.30
N THR A 22 -10.42 4.31 0.11
CA THR A 22 -9.19 4.10 0.90
C THR A 22 -9.48 4.27 2.39
N ALA A 23 -10.21 5.31 2.78
CA ALA A 23 -10.56 5.55 4.17
C ALA A 23 -11.45 4.45 4.76
N LEU A 24 -12.50 4.03 4.05
CA LEU A 24 -13.44 3.01 4.54
C LEU A 24 -12.74 1.67 4.78
N VAL A 25 -11.97 1.21 3.79
CA VAL A 25 -11.27 -0.08 3.85
C VAL A 25 -10.25 -0.10 4.98
N LEU A 26 -9.42 0.94 5.06
CA LEU A 26 -8.38 1.04 6.08
C LEU A 26 -8.99 1.19 7.48
N SER A 27 -10.01 2.03 7.64
CA SER A 27 -10.70 2.19 8.92
C SER A 27 -11.31 0.89 9.42
N LYS A 28 -11.95 0.11 8.54
CA LYS A 28 -12.45 -1.23 8.86
C LYS A 28 -11.31 -2.16 9.27
N ASN A 29 -10.21 -2.18 8.52
CA ASN A 29 -9.07 -3.04 8.84
C ASN A 29 -8.45 -2.70 10.19
N ALA A 30 -8.35 -1.42 10.55
CA ALA A 30 -7.90 -1.00 11.88
C ALA A 30 -8.83 -1.54 12.98
N LEU A 31 -10.14 -1.36 12.83
CA LEU A 31 -11.12 -1.83 13.82
C LEU A 31 -11.12 -3.35 13.97
N VAL A 32 -11.15 -4.09 12.86
CA VAL A 32 -11.11 -5.56 12.85
C VAL A 32 -9.83 -6.06 13.52
N SER A 33 -8.70 -5.40 13.26
CA SER A 33 -7.44 -5.80 13.89
C SER A 33 -7.42 -5.59 15.41
N SER A 34 -8.30 -4.74 15.97
CA SER A 34 -8.26 -4.34 17.39
C SER A 34 -8.99 -5.26 18.37
N SER A 35 -9.90 -6.12 17.90
CA SER A 35 -10.70 -6.97 18.78
C SER A 35 -11.19 -8.25 18.10
N ILE A 36 -11.11 -9.38 18.84
CA ILE A 36 -11.71 -10.66 18.44
C ILE A 36 -13.21 -10.53 18.18
N TYR A 37 -13.91 -9.72 18.99
CA TYR A 37 -15.36 -9.52 18.82
C TYR A 37 -15.69 -8.87 17.47
N ILE A 38 -14.90 -7.88 17.04
CA ILE A 38 -15.09 -7.21 15.76
C ILE A 38 -14.67 -8.14 14.61
N LEU A 39 -13.62 -8.95 14.80
CA LEU A 39 -13.18 -9.93 13.80
C LEU A 39 -14.26 -10.94 13.42
N LYS A 40 -15.10 -11.37 14.37
CA LYS A 40 -16.24 -12.25 14.07
C LYS A 40 -17.17 -11.68 13.00
N TYR A 41 -17.21 -10.35 12.87
CA TYR A 41 -18.00 -9.65 11.86
C TYR A 41 -17.19 -9.22 10.63
N ASN A 42 -15.91 -9.59 10.49
CA ASN A 42 -15.06 -9.15 9.38
C ASN A 42 -15.66 -9.51 8.02
N ASN A 43 -16.19 -10.72 7.85
CA ASN A 43 -16.82 -11.13 6.59
C ASN A 43 -18.07 -10.29 6.27
N LEU A 44 -18.92 -10.04 7.27
CA LEU A 44 -20.10 -9.19 7.11
C LEU A 44 -19.69 -7.75 6.75
N LEU A 45 -18.70 -7.20 7.45
CA LEU A 45 -18.17 -5.85 7.19
C LEU A 45 -17.53 -5.75 5.79
N ASN A 46 -16.82 -6.79 5.35
CA ASN A 46 -16.32 -6.90 3.99
C ASN A 46 -17.48 -6.81 3.00
N ILE A 47 -18.47 -7.69 3.09
CA ILE A 47 -19.62 -7.70 2.18
C ILE A 47 -20.33 -6.35 2.14
N LEU A 48 -20.55 -5.71 3.30
CA LEU A 48 -21.18 -4.39 3.38
C LEU A 48 -20.36 -3.30 2.69
N ILE A 49 -19.05 -3.22 2.99
CA ILE A 49 -18.16 -2.23 2.37
C ILE A 49 -18.07 -2.47 0.86
N LEU A 50 -17.94 -3.73 0.44
CA LEU A 50 -17.89 -4.09 -0.97
C LEU A 50 -19.18 -3.69 -1.69
N SER A 51 -20.35 -3.96 -1.10
CA SER A 51 -21.64 -3.56 -1.65
C SER A 51 -21.76 -2.04 -1.81
N ILE A 52 -21.36 -1.29 -0.79
CA ILE A 52 -21.34 0.18 -0.82
C ILE A 52 -20.41 0.70 -1.91
N LEU A 53 -19.20 0.14 -2.03
CA LEU A 53 -18.22 0.57 -3.02
C LEU A 53 -18.70 0.27 -4.45
N VAL A 54 -19.26 -0.91 -4.69
CA VAL A 54 -19.87 -1.28 -5.98
C VAL A 54 -20.97 -0.28 -6.34
N MET A 55 -21.88 0.03 -5.41
CA MET A 55 -22.92 1.04 -5.63
C MET A 55 -22.35 2.42 -5.96
N ILE A 56 -21.34 2.89 -5.22
CA ILE A 56 -20.68 4.18 -5.47
C ILE A 56 -20.06 4.21 -6.87
N TYR A 57 -19.36 3.14 -7.27
CA TYR A 57 -18.74 3.05 -8.58
C TYR A 57 -19.77 2.98 -9.71
N LEU A 58 -20.82 2.16 -9.56
CA LEU A 58 -21.91 2.09 -10.54
C LEU A 58 -22.60 3.45 -10.71
N MET A 59 -22.96 4.12 -9.61
CA MET A 59 -23.56 5.45 -9.66
C MET A 59 -22.64 6.47 -10.33
N PHE A 60 -21.33 6.38 -10.07
CA PHE A 60 -20.34 7.23 -10.71
C PHE A 60 -20.26 6.98 -12.22
N PHE A 61 -20.18 5.72 -12.65
CA PHE A 61 -20.10 5.37 -14.06
C PHE A 61 -21.38 5.76 -14.80
N ILE A 62 -22.56 5.42 -14.29
CA ILE A 62 -23.85 5.78 -14.91
C ILE A 62 -23.96 7.30 -15.10
N LYS A 63 -23.66 8.09 -14.06
CA LYS A 63 -23.80 9.55 -14.10
C LYS A 63 -22.79 10.25 -15.03
N ASN A 64 -21.62 9.64 -15.26
CA ASN A 64 -20.53 10.28 -15.98
C ASN A 64 -20.08 9.52 -17.25
N ILE A 65 -20.84 8.51 -17.70
CA ILE A 65 -20.42 7.61 -18.81
C ILE A 65 -20.02 8.35 -20.08
N ARG A 66 -20.74 9.43 -20.43
CA ARG A 66 -20.46 10.25 -21.63
C ARG A 66 -19.22 11.14 -21.48
N ALA A 67 -18.81 11.44 -20.25
CA ALA A 67 -17.67 12.30 -19.96
C ALA A 67 -16.36 11.51 -19.74
N ILE A 68 -16.47 10.20 -19.47
CA ILE A 68 -15.33 9.34 -19.19
C ILE A 68 -14.70 8.88 -20.50
N LYS A 69 -13.40 9.16 -20.66
CA LYS A 69 -12.56 8.62 -21.71
C LYS A 69 -11.53 7.70 -21.08
N PHE A 70 -11.72 6.41 -21.24
CA PHE A 70 -10.82 5.40 -20.70
C PHE A 70 -9.52 5.32 -21.49
N SER A 71 -8.43 4.99 -20.79
CA SER A 71 -7.14 4.74 -21.43
C SER A 71 -7.13 3.35 -22.06
N ILE A 72 -6.74 3.26 -23.33
CA ILE A 72 -6.52 1.97 -24.02
C ILE A 72 -5.48 1.11 -23.28
N VAL A 73 -4.49 1.75 -22.66
CA VAL A 73 -3.45 1.04 -21.88
C VAL A 73 -4.05 0.35 -20.66
N SER A 74 -5.00 1.00 -19.97
CA SER A 74 -5.71 0.37 -18.84
C SER A 74 -6.49 -0.86 -19.29
N PHE A 75 -7.18 -0.79 -20.45
CA PHE A 75 -7.89 -1.94 -21.01
C PHE A 75 -6.96 -3.08 -21.37
N LEU A 76 -5.85 -2.81 -22.06
CA LEU A 76 -4.88 -3.83 -22.46
C LEU A 76 -4.25 -4.53 -21.23
N LEU A 77 -3.95 -3.79 -20.17
CA LEU A 77 -3.44 -4.36 -18.92
C LEU A 77 -4.47 -5.27 -18.24
N VAL A 78 -5.72 -4.82 -18.12
CA VAL A 78 -6.79 -5.62 -17.52
C VAL A 78 -7.07 -6.87 -18.35
N PHE A 79 -7.07 -6.75 -19.68
CA PHE A 79 -7.23 -7.88 -20.59
C PHE A 79 -6.09 -8.89 -20.44
N PHE A 80 -4.84 -8.42 -20.35
CA PHE A 80 -3.67 -9.27 -20.09
C PHE A 80 -3.78 -10.04 -18.76
N ILE A 81 -4.20 -9.36 -17.68
CA ILE A 81 -4.41 -10.00 -16.37
C ILE A 81 -5.53 -11.03 -16.46
N ALA A 82 -6.65 -10.69 -17.08
CA ALA A 82 -7.81 -11.58 -17.22
C ALA A 82 -7.44 -12.86 -18.00
N ILE A 83 -6.72 -12.72 -19.13
CA ILE A 83 -6.21 -13.89 -19.88
C ILE A 83 -5.28 -14.72 -19.01
N SER A 84 -4.36 -14.07 -18.28
CA SER A 84 -3.39 -14.79 -17.44
C SER A 84 -4.08 -15.57 -16.32
N ILE A 85 -5.14 -15.02 -15.72
CA ILE A 85 -5.97 -15.72 -14.72
C ILE A 85 -6.74 -16.87 -15.38
N LEU A 86 -7.37 -16.66 -16.54
CA LEU A 86 -8.09 -17.71 -17.26
C LEU A 86 -7.18 -18.89 -17.61
N LEU A 87 -5.97 -18.62 -18.09
CA LEU A 87 -4.96 -19.66 -18.37
C LEU A 87 -4.57 -20.43 -17.10
N SER A 88 -4.55 -19.76 -15.95
CA SER A 88 -4.21 -20.39 -14.66
C SER A 88 -5.37 -21.24 -14.15
N PHE A 89 -6.61 -20.76 -14.31
CA PHE A 89 -7.83 -21.50 -13.99
C PHE A 89 -7.91 -22.82 -14.75
N PHE A 90 -7.72 -22.80 -16.08
CA PHE A 90 -7.76 -24.03 -16.89
C PHE A 90 -6.65 -25.04 -16.56
N ARG A 91 -5.54 -24.60 -15.96
CA ARG A 91 -4.40 -25.48 -15.63
C ARG A 91 -4.47 -26.06 -14.22
N TYR A 92 -4.90 -25.27 -13.23
CA TYR A 92 -4.73 -25.61 -11.81
C TYR A 92 -5.98 -25.35 -10.96
N ASP A 93 -7.07 -24.86 -11.55
CA ASP A 93 -8.26 -24.42 -10.83
C ASP A 93 -7.94 -23.49 -9.65
N VAL A 94 -7.35 -22.32 -9.94
CA VAL A 94 -6.87 -21.38 -8.92
C VAL A 94 -7.95 -20.88 -7.94
N PHE A 95 -9.24 -20.99 -8.29
CA PHE A 95 -10.34 -20.53 -7.44
C PHE A 95 -10.66 -21.46 -6.26
N GLN A 96 -10.07 -22.66 -6.21
CA GLN A 96 -10.17 -23.52 -5.03
C GLN A 96 -9.36 -22.99 -3.82
N TYR A 97 -8.38 -22.10 -4.07
CA TYR A 97 -7.49 -21.56 -3.05
C TYR A 97 -8.03 -20.26 -2.45
N SER A 98 -8.29 -20.26 -1.14
CA SER A 98 -8.95 -19.13 -0.46
C SER A 98 -8.15 -17.82 -0.55
N TYR A 99 -6.83 -17.87 -0.41
CA TYR A 99 -6.00 -16.66 -0.51
C TYR A 99 -5.99 -16.07 -1.92
N PHE A 100 -6.09 -16.90 -2.96
CA PHE A 100 -6.24 -16.38 -4.32
C PHE A 100 -7.59 -15.67 -4.49
N VAL A 101 -8.67 -16.26 -3.96
CA VAL A 101 -10.01 -15.66 -4.00
C VAL A 101 -10.02 -14.31 -3.29
N ASP A 102 -9.42 -14.21 -2.10
CA ASP A 102 -9.30 -12.96 -1.35
C ASP A 102 -8.53 -11.90 -2.14
N ASP A 103 -7.35 -12.24 -2.66
CA ASP A 103 -6.51 -11.31 -3.42
C ASP A 103 -7.14 -10.89 -4.76
N PHE A 104 -7.90 -11.79 -5.39
CA PHE A 104 -8.67 -11.48 -6.60
C PHE A 104 -9.84 -10.54 -6.30
N GLN A 105 -10.56 -10.74 -5.19
CA GLN A 105 -11.61 -9.82 -4.74
C GLN A 105 -11.02 -8.43 -4.46
N ASP A 106 -9.91 -8.37 -3.74
CA ASP A 106 -9.17 -7.13 -3.48
C ASP A 106 -8.77 -6.43 -4.78
N PHE A 107 -8.28 -7.17 -5.78
CA PHE A 107 -7.96 -6.62 -7.08
C PHE A 107 -9.19 -6.02 -7.78
N LEU A 108 -10.30 -6.77 -7.89
CA LEU A 108 -11.50 -6.33 -8.57
C LEU A 108 -12.12 -5.07 -7.94
N LEU A 109 -12.00 -4.94 -6.62
CA LEU A 109 -12.72 -3.92 -5.87
C LEU A 109 -11.86 -2.70 -5.59
N TYR A 110 -10.55 -2.89 -5.38
CA TYR A 110 -9.66 -1.81 -5.01
C TYR A 110 -8.76 -1.37 -6.16
N SER A 111 -8.17 -2.31 -6.87
CA SER A 111 -7.14 -2.03 -7.88
C SER A 111 -7.73 -1.72 -9.26
N LEU A 112 -8.71 -2.52 -9.68
CA LEU A 112 -9.33 -2.44 -11.00
C LEU A 112 -10.06 -1.11 -11.23
N PRO A 113 -10.91 -0.59 -10.31
CA PRO A 113 -11.56 0.69 -10.55
C PRO A 113 -10.56 1.84 -10.62
N ILE A 114 -9.53 1.80 -9.76
CA ILE A 114 -8.46 2.80 -9.70
C ILE A 114 -7.70 2.88 -11.04
N LEU A 115 -7.40 1.75 -11.67
CA LEU A 115 -6.72 1.68 -12.98
C LEU A 115 -7.46 2.41 -14.09
N PHE A 116 -8.79 2.46 -14.03
CA PHE A 116 -9.60 3.18 -15.01
C PHE A 116 -9.87 4.63 -14.61
N ILE A 117 -9.96 4.91 -13.32
CA ILE A 117 -10.48 6.18 -12.81
C ILE A 117 -9.37 7.22 -12.59
N ILE A 118 -8.20 6.85 -12.06
CA ILE A 118 -7.09 7.80 -11.87
C ILE A 118 -6.62 8.44 -13.18
N PRO A 119 -6.49 7.72 -14.31
CA PRO A 119 -6.10 8.31 -15.59
C PRO A 119 -6.98 9.48 -16.06
N ILE A 120 -8.22 9.56 -15.58
CA ILE A 120 -9.18 10.60 -15.93
C ILE A 120 -8.82 11.95 -15.26
N ILE A 121 -8.22 11.93 -14.06
CA ILE A 121 -8.05 13.10 -13.18
C ILE A 121 -7.09 14.13 -13.77
N LYS A 122 -7.58 15.30 -14.20
CA LYS A 122 -6.81 16.43 -14.77
C LYS A 122 -5.93 17.17 -13.77
N ASP A 123 -6.37 17.40 -12.56
CA ASP A 123 -5.53 18.02 -11.54
C ASP A 123 -5.29 17.07 -10.36
N MET A 124 -4.09 16.49 -10.33
CA MET A 124 -3.64 15.64 -9.21
C MET A 124 -3.56 16.41 -7.88
N SER A 125 -3.58 17.75 -7.88
CA SER A 125 -3.71 18.54 -6.66
C SER A 125 -5.03 18.27 -5.92
N ILE A 126 -6.09 17.93 -6.65
CA ILE A 126 -7.40 17.62 -6.08
C ILE A 126 -7.36 16.25 -5.39
N LEU A 127 -6.72 15.27 -6.03
CA LEU A 127 -6.56 13.91 -5.48
C LEU A 127 -5.79 13.94 -4.15
N ILE A 128 -4.64 14.59 -4.11
CA ILE A 128 -3.83 14.66 -2.89
C ILE A 128 -4.54 15.44 -1.77
N LYS A 129 -5.32 16.48 -2.09
CA LYS A 129 -6.14 17.21 -1.10
C LYS A 129 -7.18 16.29 -0.46
N TRP A 130 -7.81 15.41 -1.25
CA TRP A 130 -8.74 14.42 -0.71
C TRP A 130 -8.05 13.35 0.12
N PHE A 131 -6.86 12.91 -0.27
CA PHE A 131 -6.07 12.01 0.57
C PHE A 131 -5.71 12.64 1.92
N TYR A 132 -5.30 13.91 1.94
CA TYR A 132 -5.06 14.63 3.20
C TYR A 132 -6.30 14.69 4.08
N LYS A 133 -7.48 14.99 3.51
CA LYS A 133 -8.75 14.96 4.26
C LYS A 133 -9.05 13.56 4.79
N SER A 134 -8.95 12.54 3.94
CA SER A 134 -9.20 11.14 4.30
C SER A 134 -8.25 10.64 5.41
N SER A 135 -7.03 11.15 5.45
CA SER A 135 -6.03 10.78 6.46
C SER A 135 -6.43 11.17 7.88
N TYR A 136 -7.19 12.26 8.06
CA TYR A 136 -7.76 12.59 9.38
C TYR A 136 -8.80 11.56 9.83
N TYR A 137 -9.64 11.07 8.92
CA TYR A 137 -10.62 10.02 9.24
C TYR A 137 -9.92 8.71 9.57
N ILE A 138 -8.91 8.31 8.79
CA ILE A 138 -8.14 7.09 9.08
C ILE A 138 -7.40 7.22 10.41
N PHE A 139 -6.79 8.39 10.68
CA PHE A 139 -6.14 8.67 11.97
C PHE A 139 -7.09 8.46 13.14
N PHE A 140 -8.30 9.01 13.07
CA PHE A 140 -9.32 8.81 14.12
C PHE A 140 -9.57 7.32 14.38
N PHE A 141 -9.77 6.52 13.34
CA PHE A 141 -10.02 5.07 13.50
C PHE A 141 -8.79 4.30 13.96
N VAL A 142 -7.57 4.71 13.60
CA VAL A 142 -6.32 4.13 14.12
C VAL A 142 -6.21 4.35 15.62
N ILE A 143 -6.49 5.57 16.09
CA ILE A 143 -6.47 5.89 17.52
C ILE A 143 -7.58 5.17 18.27
N LEU A 144 -8.80 5.14 17.72
CA LEU A 144 -9.90 4.37 18.29
C LEU A 144 -9.54 2.89 18.42
N SER A 145 -8.91 2.32 17.40
CA SER A 145 -8.47 0.92 17.40
C SER A 145 -7.36 0.68 18.43
N ALA A 146 -6.43 1.61 18.58
CA ALA A 146 -5.41 1.57 19.64
C ALA A 146 -6.03 1.62 21.04
N PHE A 147 -7.06 2.45 21.26
CA PHE A 147 -7.82 2.44 22.50
C PHE A 147 -8.51 1.10 22.73
N ILE A 148 -9.18 0.53 21.72
CA ILE A 148 -9.83 -0.79 21.85
C ILE A 148 -8.81 -1.86 22.22
N PHE A 149 -7.61 -1.86 21.61
CA PHE A 149 -6.53 -2.78 21.96
C PHE A 149 -6.14 -2.71 23.44
N LEU A 150 -6.07 -1.52 24.02
CA LEU A 150 -5.74 -1.34 25.44
C LEU A 150 -6.80 -1.95 26.37
N PHE A 151 -8.06 -1.94 25.97
CA PHE A 151 -9.17 -2.41 26.80
C PHE A 151 -9.59 -3.86 26.53
N SER A 152 -9.22 -4.44 25.39
CA SER A 152 -9.65 -5.80 25.00
C SER A 152 -8.92 -6.92 25.73
N ARG A 153 -7.78 -6.66 26.41
CA ARG A 153 -6.98 -7.60 27.23
C ARG A 153 -6.55 -8.92 26.53
N ASP A 154 -6.81 -9.08 25.24
CA ASP A 154 -6.43 -10.26 24.45
C ASP A 154 -5.03 -10.09 23.83
N VAL A 155 -4.00 -10.36 24.66
CA VAL A 155 -2.59 -10.17 24.29
C VAL A 155 -2.15 -11.04 23.10
N GLY A 156 -2.68 -12.26 22.98
CA GLY A 156 -2.36 -13.17 21.86
C GLY A 156 -2.86 -12.66 20.51
N TYR A 157 -4.06 -12.08 20.50
CA TYR A 157 -4.73 -11.58 19.29
C TYR A 157 -4.01 -10.38 18.67
N ALA A 158 -3.51 -9.46 19.50
CA ALA A 158 -2.75 -8.30 19.05
C ALA A 158 -1.46 -8.67 18.29
N SER A 159 -0.84 -9.81 18.65
CA SER A 159 0.42 -10.24 18.03
C SER A 159 0.26 -10.71 16.58
N GLU A 160 -0.85 -11.41 16.27
CA GLU A 160 -1.17 -11.96 14.95
C GLU A 160 -1.64 -10.86 13.97
N TYR A 161 -2.46 -9.92 14.44
CA TYR A 161 -3.07 -8.89 13.59
C TYR A 161 -2.31 -7.55 13.53
N SER A 162 -1.18 -7.44 14.25
CA SER A 162 -0.26 -6.29 14.24
C SER A 162 0.20 -5.84 12.84
N MET A 163 0.16 -6.73 11.86
CA MET A 163 0.52 -6.43 10.47
C MET A 163 -0.57 -5.61 9.75
N SER A 164 -1.84 -6.01 9.88
CA SER A 164 -2.97 -5.30 9.27
C SER A 164 -3.12 -3.89 9.86
N PHE A 165 -3.03 -3.80 11.19
CA PHE A 165 -3.02 -2.52 11.90
C PHE A 165 -1.89 -1.59 11.40
N GLY A 166 -0.67 -2.11 11.30
CA GLY A 166 0.47 -1.36 10.79
C GLY A 166 0.31 -0.85 9.36
N LYS A 167 -0.24 -1.68 8.46
CA LYS A 167 -0.56 -1.28 7.07
C LYS A 167 -1.60 -0.18 7.02
N THR A 168 -2.54 -0.13 7.97
CA THR A 168 -3.50 0.97 8.06
C THR A 168 -2.86 2.23 8.62
N ALA A 169 -2.19 2.14 9.78
CA ALA A 169 -1.64 3.29 10.48
C ALA A 169 -0.62 4.07 9.65
N ILE A 170 0.13 3.39 8.78
CA ILE A 170 1.15 4.05 7.96
C ILE A 170 0.59 5.02 6.92
N VAL A 171 -0.62 4.78 6.42
CA VAL A 171 -1.22 5.59 5.36
C VAL A 171 -1.40 7.03 5.82
N PRO A 172 -2.13 7.33 6.91
CA PRO A 172 -2.22 8.69 7.41
C PRO A 172 -0.85 9.22 7.84
N THR A 173 0.05 8.40 8.41
CA THR A 173 1.39 8.87 8.81
C THR A 173 2.16 9.47 7.64
N ILE A 174 2.27 8.75 6.52
CA ILE A 174 3.01 9.23 5.33
C ILE A 174 2.33 10.47 4.73
N PHE A 175 1.00 10.51 4.67
CA PHE A 175 0.29 11.69 4.18
C PHE A 175 0.46 12.90 5.10
N PHE A 176 0.48 12.74 6.42
CA PHE A 176 0.75 13.83 7.36
C PHE A 176 2.21 14.29 7.32
N ILE A 177 3.18 13.38 7.17
CA ILE A 177 4.59 13.76 6.92
C ILE A 177 4.67 14.58 5.63
N SER A 178 4.10 14.09 4.53
CA SER A 178 4.05 14.81 3.25
C SER A 178 3.44 16.21 3.40
N LYS A 179 2.32 16.31 4.12
CA LYS A 179 1.62 17.57 4.38
C LYS A 179 2.43 18.51 5.25
N TRP A 180 3.11 18.02 6.29
CA TRP A 180 4.01 18.81 7.13
C TRP A 180 5.18 19.39 6.34
N PHE A 181 5.83 18.60 5.47
CA PHE A 181 6.89 19.10 4.58
C PHE A 181 6.41 20.16 3.58
N LYS A 182 5.09 20.25 3.35
CA LYS A 182 4.49 21.24 2.45
C LYS A 182 4.03 22.50 3.19
N ASP A 183 3.32 22.33 4.29
CA ASP A 183 2.59 23.40 4.98
C ASP A 183 3.27 23.83 6.31
N HIS A 184 4.27 23.08 6.80
CA HIS A 184 5.00 23.30 8.05
C HIS A 184 4.14 23.45 9.31
N LYS A 185 2.92 22.89 9.33
CA LYS A 185 1.99 22.99 10.45
C LYS A 185 2.36 22.02 11.56
N MET A 186 2.60 22.53 12.77
CA MET A 186 2.96 21.70 13.94
C MET A 186 1.90 20.65 14.29
N ILE A 187 0.62 20.91 14.01
CA ILE A 187 -0.47 19.94 14.21
C ILE A 187 -0.20 18.66 13.41
N ASP A 188 0.27 18.77 12.17
CA ASP A 188 0.55 17.60 11.33
C ASP A 188 1.74 16.79 11.91
N LEU A 189 2.73 17.46 12.50
CA LEU A 189 3.85 16.80 13.18
C LEU A 189 3.43 16.08 14.46
N LEU A 190 2.58 16.70 15.28
CA LEU A 190 2.03 16.09 16.50
C LEU A 190 1.25 14.82 16.17
N ILE A 191 0.41 14.84 15.12
CA ILE A 191 -0.31 13.66 14.65
C ILE A 191 0.66 12.55 14.23
N VAL A 192 1.74 12.88 13.52
CA VAL A 192 2.79 11.91 13.13
C VAL A 192 3.45 11.28 14.36
N LEU A 193 3.77 12.07 15.39
CA LEU A 193 4.38 11.55 16.62
C LEU A 193 3.44 10.59 17.35
N ILE A 194 2.15 10.93 17.46
CA ILE A 194 1.14 10.05 18.05
C ILE A 194 1.07 8.74 17.25
N LEU A 195 0.96 8.81 15.92
CA LEU A 195 0.90 7.64 15.06
C LEU A 195 2.17 6.77 15.14
N LEU A 196 3.35 7.38 15.28
CA LEU A 196 4.61 6.65 15.45
C LEU A 196 4.63 5.86 16.76
N VAL A 197 4.20 6.46 17.87
CA VAL A 197 4.05 5.76 19.15
C VAL A 197 3.06 4.60 18.99
N THR A 198 1.90 4.86 18.39
CA THR A 198 0.90 3.80 18.13
C THR A 198 1.47 2.65 17.29
N ILE A 199 2.26 2.95 16.26
CA ILE A 199 2.92 1.95 15.41
C ILE A 199 3.95 1.13 16.22
N ILE A 200 4.79 1.77 17.04
CA ILE A 200 5.80 1.06 17.83
C ILE A 200 5.14 0.12 18.86
N VAL A 201 4.04 0.56 19.46
CA VAL A 201 3.32 -0.20 20.48
C VAL A 201 2.54 -1.36 19.86
N PHE A 202 1.71 -1.12 18.85
CA PHE A 202 0.71 -2.09 18.37
C PHE A 202 1.00 -2.70 17.00
N ALA A 203 1.89 -2.11 16.19
CA ALA A 203 2.15 -2.60 14.83
C ALA A 203 3.40 -3.49 14.74
N SER A 204 3.51 -4.18 13.60
CA SER A 204 4.77 -4.81 13.19
C SER A 204 5.88 -3.78 12.92
N ARG A 205 7.13 -4.22 12.76
CA ARG A 205 8.29 -3.36 12.43
C ARG A 205 8.24 -2.75 11.01
N PHE A 206 7.44 -3.32 10.12
CA PHE A 206 7.41 -2.97 8.70
C PHE A 206 7.02 -1.50 8.42
N PRO A 207 6.03 -0.90 9.09
CA PRO A 207 5.70 0.51 8.89
C PRO A 207 6.81 1.49 9.25
N ILE A 208 7.63 1.17 10.26
CA ILE A 208 8.77 2.01 10.66
C ILE A 208 9.79 2.10 9.51
N LEU A 209 10.05 0.97 8.83
CA LEU A 209 10.93 0.93 7.67
C LEU A 209 10.44 1.85 6.54
N ILE A 210 9.16 1.76 6.17
CA ILE A 210 8.59 2.62 5.12
C ILE A 210 8.65 4.10 5.53
N ILE A 211 8.35 4.45 6.78
CA ILE A 211 8.46 5.83 7.28
C ILE A 211 9.90 6.33 7.19
N GLY A 212 10.86 5.52 7.61
CA GLY A 212 12.29 5.83 7.50
C GLY A 212 12.72 6.08 6.06
N VAL A 213 12.37 5.18 5.13
CA VAL A 213 12.66 5.34 3.70
C VAL A 213 12.04 6.61 3.14
N PHE A 214 10.79 6.93 3.52
CA PHE A 214 10.11 8.14 3.07
C PHE A 214 10.81 9.41 3.55
N LEU A 215 11.19 9.46 4.83
CA LEU A 215 11.94 10.57 5.40
C LEU A 215 13.29 10.74 4.73
N VAL A 216 14.06 9.66 4.57
CA VAL A 216 15.36 9.68 3.87
C VAL A 216 15.18 10.27 2.48
N ILE A 217 14.20 9.81 1.71
CA ILE A 217 13.94 10.34 0.36
C ILE A 217 13.54 11.83 0.42
N LYS A 218 12.71 12.28 1.36
CA LYS A 218 12.32 13.70 1.46
C LYS A 218 13.50 14.60 1.83
N PHE A 219 14.41 14.14 2.69
CA PHE A 219 15.60 14.90 3.07
C PHE A 219 16.69 14.87 1.99
N VAL A 220 16.89 13.71 1.36
CA VAL A 220 17.82 13.53 0.23
C VAL A 220 17.32 14.34 -0.96
N PHE A 221 16.11 14.15 -1.45
CA PHE A 221 15.64 14.88 -2.64
C PHE A 221 15.12 16.30 -2.34
N GLY A 222 15.26 16.78 -1.10
CA GLY A 222 15.00 18.16 -0.73
C GLY A 222 16.01 19.13 -1.34
N SER A 223 15.55 20.31 -1.75
CA SER A 223 16.41 21.39 -2.26
C SER A 223 17.01 22.19 -1.10
N GLY A 224 18.34 22.33 -1.05
CA GLY A 224 19.02 23.22 -0.11
C GLY A 224 20.48 22.84 0.15
N LYS A 225 21.34 23.84 0.42
CA LYS A 225 22.77 23.63 0.75
C LYS A 225 22.95 22.79 2.02
N GLU A 226 21.98 22.83 2.94
CA GLU A 226 21.99 22.08 4.21
C GLU A 226 21.61 20.60 4.07
N ARG A 227 21.31 20.10 2.86
CA ARG A 227 20.89 18.71 2.64
C ARG A 227 21.84 17.70 3.27
N TRP A 228 23.14 17.87 3.05
CA TRP A 228 24.15 16.95 3.57
C TRP A 228 24.26 17.03 5.09
N LEU A 229 24.11 18.22 5.67
CA LEU A 229 24.07 18.39 7.12
C LEU A 229 22.85 17.67 7.73
N LYS A 230 21.68 17.79 7.10
CA LYS A 230 20.45 17.10 7.54
C LYS A 230 20.58 15.58 7.46
N ILE A 231 21.15 15.06 6.35
CA ILE A 231 21.44 13.64 6.20
C ILE A 231 22.45 13.17 7.26
N PHE A 232 23.52 13.92 7.46
CA PHE A 232 24.55 13.61 8.46
C PHE A 232 23.95 13.56 9.87
N ILE A 233 23.14 14.54 10.25
CA ILE A 233 22.42 14.58 11.53
C ILE A 233 21.54 13.33 11.69
N ILE A 234 20.75 12.97 10.66
CA ILE A 234 19.89 11.77 10.71
C ILE A 234 20.71 10.49 10.87
N ILE A 235 21.80 10.33 10.13
CA ILE A 235 22.68 9.16 10.24
C ILE A 235 23.34 9.13 11.61
N PHE A 236 23.87 10.25 12.08
CA PHE A 236 24.53 10.37 13.38
C PHE A 236 23.58 10.01 14.53
N PHE A 237 22.39 10.62 14.59
CA PHE A 237 21.38 10.26 15.60
C PHE A 237 20.84 8.85 15.39
N GLY A 238 20.71 8.38 14.15
CA GLY A 238 20.34 7.00 13.84
C GLY A 238 21.34 5.99 14.39
N LEU A 239 22.64 6.25 14.26
CA LEU A 239 23.70 5.42 14.83
C LEU A 239 23.68 5.44 16.36
N ILE A 240 23.49 6.61 16.98
CA ILE A 240 23.32 6.71 18.43
C ILE A 240 22.12 5.86 18.89
N ILE A 241 20.97 6.00 18.23
CA ILE A 241 19.78 5.21 18.54
C ILE A 241 20.07 3.71 18.38
N LEU A 242 20.79 3.30 17.33
CA LEU A 242 21.18 1.90 17.11
C LEU A 242 22.09 1.37 18.23
N MET A 243 23.03 2.17 18.73
CA MET A 243 23.92 1.79 19.84
C MET A 243 23.16 1.54 21.14
N PHE A 244 22.11 2.33 21.42
CA PHE A 244 21.29 2.22 22.63
C PHE A 244 19.95 1.52 22.39
N LEU A 245 19.74 0.92 21.21
CA LEU A 245 18.43 0.45 20.78
C LEU A 245 17.84 -0.59 21.73
N LYS A 246 18.69 -1.51 22.19
CA LYS A 246 18.29 -2.58 23.10
C LYS A 246 17.86 -2.03 24.47
N ASP A 247 18.65 -1.12 25.05
CA ASP A 247 18.34 -0.54 26.35
C ASP A 247 17.09 0.35 26.29
N ILE A 248 16.95 1.14 25.22
CA ILE A 248 15.73 1.92 24.95
C ILE A 248 14.52 0.97 24.84
N ALA A 249 14.66 -0.14 24.12
CA ALA A 249 13.58 -1.10 23.95
C ALA A 249 13.23 -1.80 25.27
N ILE A 250 14.21 -2.18 26.10
CA ILE A 250 13.97 -2.78 27.43
C ILE A 250 13.23 -1.79 28.33
N ASN A 251 13.72 -0.55 28.45
CA ASN A 251 13.10 0.46 29.30
C ASN A 251 11.68 0.78 28.84
N PHE A 252 11.46 0.90 27.53
CA PHE A 252 10.13 1.15 27.00
C PHE A 252 9.20 -0.05 27.16
N ASN A 253 9.71 -1.28 26.98
CA ASN A 253 8.93 -2.50 27.24
C ASN A 253 8.56 -2.63 28.72
N ASN A 254 9.45 -2.28 29.64
CA ASN A 254 9.15 -2.25 31.08
C ASN A 254 8.06 -1.22 31.39
N PHE A 255 8.11 -0.03 30.78
CA PHE A 255 7.03 0.95 30.90
C PHE A 255 5.69 0.41 30.37
N LEU A 256 5.69 -0.24 29.20
CA LEU A 256 4.48 -0.85 28.63
C LEU A 256 3.93 -2.00 29.49
N SER A 257 4.80 -2.77 30.14
CA SER A 257 4.40 -3.87 31.03
C SER A 257 3.62 -3.40 32.26
N LEU A 258 3.77 -2.13 32.68
CA LEU A 258 2.93 -1.53 33.74
C LEU A 258 1.45 -1.43 33.34
N PHE A 259 1.16 -1.51 32.04
CA PHE A 259 -0.18 -1.45 31.47
C PHE A 259 -0.61 -2.80 30.87
N ASP A 260 0.10 -3.90 31.16
CA ASP A 260 -0.10 -5.22 30.56
C ASP A 260 -0.03 -5.21 29.01
N ILE A 261 0.77 -4.31 28.44
CA ILE A 261 0.96 -4.20 26.99
C ILE A 261 2.24 -4.93 26.58
N ASP A 262 2.10 -5.82 25.59
CA ASP A 262 3.22 -6.58 25.02
C ASP A 262 3.43 -6.22 23.54
N SER A 263 4.53 -5.52 23.24
CA SER A 263 4.87 -5.12 21.87
C SER A 263 5.73 -6.16 21.17
N ARG A 264 5.20 -6.72 20.08
CA ARG A 264 5.94 -7.64 19.19
C ARG A 264 7.23 -7.01 18.63
N THR A 265 7.18 -5.72 18.29
CA THR A 265 8.35 -5.01 17.73
C THR A 265 9.45 -4.86 18.77
N LEU A 266 9.11 -4.47 20.00
CA LEU A 266 10.09 -4.39 21.10
C LEU A 266 10.65 -5.75 21.45
N ARG A 267 9.82 -6.80 21.50
CA ARG A 267 10.28 -8.17 21.79
C ARG A 267 11.34 -8.66 20.81
N TYR A 268 11.18 -8.41 19.51
CA TYR A 268 12.20 -8.77 18.52
C TYR A 268 13.50 -7.96 18.67
N ILE A 269 13.40 -6.68 19.05
CA ILE A 269 14.58 -5.85 19.32
C ILE A 269 15.33 -6.40 20.55
N ILE A 270 14.62 -6.68 21.65
CA ILE A 270 15.20 -7.16 22.92
C ILE A 270 15.87 -8.52 22.74
N ASN A 271 15.22 -9.43 22.00
CA ASN A 271 15.71 -10.80 21.79
C ASN A 271 16.76 -10.92 20.67
N ASN A 272 17.31 -9.81 20.15
CA ASN A 272 18.26 -9.79 19.03
C ASN A 272 17.76 -10.49 17.75
N ASN A 273 16.44 -10.61 17.57
CA ASN A 273 15.81 -11.30 16.44
C ASN A 273 15.31 -10.32 15.36
N LEU A 274 16.08 -9.26 15.13
CA LEU A 274 15.76 -8.20 14.15
C LEU A 274 15.62 -8.74 12.72
N THR A 275 16.36 -9.79 12.37
CA THR A 275 16.39 -10.41 11.04
C THR A 275 15.40 -11.58 10.89
N TYR A 276 14.59 -11.89 11.92
CA TYR A 276 13.67 -13.03 11.89
C TYR A 276 12.77 -13.02 10.64
N ASP A 277 12.93 -14.01 9.76
CA ASP A 277 12.37 -13.99 8.41
C ASP A 277 10.96 -14.62 8.31
N SER A 278 10.38 -15.07 9.43
CA SER A 278 9.03 -15.67 9.48
C SER A 278 8.84 -16.83 8.47
N GLY A 279 9.89 -17.59 8.19
CA GLY A 279 9.86 -18.75 7.28
C GLY A 279 9.94 -18.42 5.78
N ARG A 280 10.20 -17.17 5.38
CA ARG A 280 10.22 -16.80 3.95
C ARG A 280 11.34 -17.47 3.18
N GLU A 281 12.50 -17.70 3.77
CA GLU A 281 13.59 -18.46 3.13
C GLU A 281 13.11 -19.83 2.61
N LEU A 282 12.30 -20.56 3.40
CA LEU A 282 11.73 -21.85 2.98
C LEU A 282 10.68 -21.68 1.86
N ILE A 283 9.85 -20.66 1.96
CA ILE A 283 8.84 -20.35 0.92
C ILE A 283 9.51 -19.96 -0.40
N HIS A 284 10.51 -19.08 -0.34
CA HIS A 284 11.23 -18.55 -1.49
C HIS A 284 12.08 -19.63 -2.16
N SER A 285 12.73 -20.51 -1.39
CA SER A 285 13.46 -21.66 -1.93
C SER A 285 12.53 -22.67 -2.61
N SER A 286 11.37 -22.96 -2.01
CA SER A 286 10.34 -23.82 -2.61
C SER A 286 9.83 -23.24 -3.94
N LEU A 287 9.41 -21.98 -3.96
CA LEU A 287 8.97 -21.29 -5.18
C LEU A 287 10.05 -21.28 -6.25
N THR A 288 11.29 -21.01 -5.87
CA THR A 288 12.45 -21.03 -6.78
C THR A 288 12.62 -22.41 -7.43
N GLY A 289 12.50 -23.48 -6.63
CA GLY A 289 12.52 -24.85 -7.15
C GLY A 289 11.47 -25.11 -8.23
N TYR A 290 10.24 -24.62 -8.03
CA TYR A 290 9.20 -24.70 -9.05
C TYR A 290 9.49 -23.84 -10.28
N ILE A 291 9.90 -22.58 -10.10
CA ILE A 291 10.19 -21.64 -11.19
C ILE A 291 11.28 -22.18 -12.12
N ASN A 292 12.29 -22.86 -11.57
CA ASN A 292 13.37 -23.48 -12.34
C ASN A 292 12.87 -24.51 -13.37
N ASN A 293 11.69 -25.11 -13.16
CA ASN A 293 11.09 -26.02 -14.12
C ASN A 293 10.36 -25.31 -15.27
N LYS A 294 9.95 -24.05 -15.09
CA LYS A 294 9.30 -23.21 -16.12
C LYS A 294 9.87 -21.79 -16.14
N PRO A 295 11.19 -21.63 -16.42
CA PRO A 295 11.90 -20.38 -16.20
C PRO A 295 11.47 -19.25 -17.16
N VAL A 296 10.89 -19.58 -18.32
CA VAL A 296 10.51 -18.58 -19.32
C VAL A 296 9.10 -18.04 -19.08
N PHE A 297 8.11 -18.93 -18.94
CA PHE A 297 6.68 -18.58 -18.93
C PHE A 297 6.02 -18.67 -17.55
N GLY A 298 6.68 -19.26 -16.56
CA GLY A 298 6.10 -19.49 -15.23
C GLY A 298 4.84 -20.35 -15.26
N TYR A 299 4.01 -20.15 -14.25
CA TYR A 299 2.84 -20.97 -13.98
C TYR A 299 1.51 -20.20 -14.12
N GLY A 300 1.55 -18.89 -14.39
CA GLY A 300 0.38 -18.03 -14.51
C GLY A 300 -0.01 -17.35 -13.19
N ILE A 301 -0.86 -16.31 -13.26
CA ILE A 301 -1.29 -15.53 -12.11
C ILE A 301 -2.07 -16.42 -11.13
N GLY A 302 -1.71 -16.38 -9.85
CA GLY A 302 -2.29 -17.23 -8.82
C GLY A 302 -1.56 -18.57 -8.64
N SER A 303 -0.47 -18.79 -9.38
CA SER A 303 0.33 -20.01 -9.25
C SER A 303 1.01 -20.15 -7.89
N SER A 304 1.43 -19.07 -7.24
CA SER A 304 2.10 -19.14 -5.93
C SER A 304 1.22 -19.84 -4.88
N TYR A 305 -0.09 -19.55 -4.86
CA TYR A 305 -1.05 -20.21 -3.96
C TYR A 305 -1.19 -21.70 -4.27
N VAL A 306 -1.14 -22.09 -5.54
CA VAL A 306 -1.19 -23.51 -5.94
C VAL A 306 0.07 -24.24 -5.51
N LEU A 307 1.24 -23.66 -5.83
CA LEU A 307 2.56 -24.28 -5.59
C LEU A 307 2.91 -24.40 -4.10
N LEU A 308 2.30 -23.55 -3.26
CA LEU A 308 2.51 -23.52 -1.81
C LEU A 308 1.32 -24.12 -1.03
N ASP A 309 0.39 -24.80 -1.71
CA ASP A 309 -0.80 -25.41 -1.12
C ASP A 309 -1.61 -24.44 -0.24
N ASN A 310 -2.22 -23.44 -0.89
CA ASN A 310 -2.87 -22.30 -0.26
C ASN A 310 -1.91 -21.47 0.62
N GLY A 311 -0.65 -21.32 0.20
CA GLY A 311 0.34 -20.46 0.85
C GLY A 311 0.53 -19.11 0.16
N LEU A 312 1.12 -18.14 0.87
CA LEU A 312 1.49 -16.84 0.31
C LEU A 312 2.97 -16.81 -0.11
N ALA A 313 3.28 -16.19 -1.24
CA ALA A 313 4.68 -16.02 -1.68
C ALA A 313 5.53 -15.15 -0.73
N HIS A 314 4.88 -14.35 0.12
CA HIS A 314 5.53 -13.39 1.03
C HIS A 314 6.54 -12.46 0.33
N GLY A 315 6.23 -12.04 -0.90
CA GLY A 315 7.00 -11.10 -1.66
C GLY A 315 6.41 -10.94 -3.06
N PHE A 316 6.00 -9.72 -3.40
CA PHE A 316 5.41 -9.40 -4.70
C PHE A 316 6.34 -9.82 -5.86
N TYR A 317 7.66 -9.67 -5.68
CA TYR A 317 8.65 -10.12 -6.67
C TYR A 317 8.54 -11.62 -6.98
N TYR A 318 8.46 -12.46 -5.94
CA TYR A 318 8.34 -13.90 -6.11
C TYR A 318 7.01 -14.31 -6.72
N ASP A 319 5.93 -13.61 -6.36
CA ASP A 319 4.61 -13.85 -6.95
C ASP A 319 4.56 -13.51 -8.45
N VAL A 320 5.23 -12.42 -8.86
CA VAL A 320 5.37 -12.05 -10.28
C VAL A 320 6.21 -13.07 -11.03
N ILE A 321 7.32 -13.52 -10.47
CA ILE A 321 8.20 -14.49 -11.15
C ILE A 321 7.60 -15.89 -11.16
N SER A 322 6.89 -16.34 -10.13
CA SER A 322 6.14 -17.60 -10.20
C SER A 322 5.06 -17.54 -11.27
N SER A 323 4.44 -16.37 -11.43
CA SER A 323 3.40 -16.14 -12.43
C SER A 323 3.92 -16.13 -13.86
N PHE A 324 5.03 -15.44 -14.13
CA PHE A 324 5.49 -15.20 -15.51
C PHE A 324 6.84 -15.84 -15.86
N GLY A 325 7.50 -16.51 -14.92
CA GLY A 325 8.87 -17.00 -15.06
C GLY A 325 9.90 -15.89 -14.86
N TYR A 326 11.19 -16.25 -14.85
CA TYR A 326 12.28 -15.28 -14.77
C TYR A 326 12.23 -14.29 -15.93
N VAL A 327 12.13 -14.78 -17.17
CA VAL A 327 12.27 -13.93 -18.35
C VAL A 327 11.16 -12.87 -18.41
N PHE A 328 9.89 -13.29 -18.47
CA PHE A 328 8.79 -12.33 -18.56
C PHE A 328 8.51 -11.63 -17.23
N GLY A 329 8.79 -12.27 -16.08
CA GLY A 329 8.65 -11.64 -14.77
C GLY A 329 9.62 -10.48 -14.57
N PHE A 330 10.91 -10.67 -14.85
CA PHE A 330 11.89 -9.57 -14.80
C PHE A 330 11.59 -8.50 -15.84
N LEU A 331 11.21 -8.89 -17.06
CA LEU A 331 10.82 -7.93 -18.09
C LEU A 331 9.65 -7.06 -17.64
N PHE A 332 8.62 -7.66 -17.03
CA PHE A 332 7.47 -6.95 -16.47
C PHE A 332 7.89 -5.93 -15.41
N LEU A 333 8.69 -6.35 -14.42
CA LEU A 333 9.18 -5.49 -13.34
C LEU A 333 10.08 -4.36 -13.86
N PHE A 334 10.92 -4.66 -14.84
CA PHE A 334 11.83 -3.72 -15.47
C PHE A 334 11.08 -2.65 -16.26
N ILE A 335 10.14 -3.06 -17.12
CA ILE A 335 9.28 -2.13 -17.89
C ILE A 335 8.49 -1.25 -16.94
N PHE A 336 7.88 -1.82 -15.90
CA PHE A 336 7.14 -1.07 -14.89
C PHE A 336 8.03 -0.01 -14.24
N SER A 337 9.21 -0.42 -13.75
CA SER A 337 10.16 0.47 -13.07
C SER A 337 10.61 1.63 -13.98
N ILE A 338 10.93 1.34 -15.24
CA ILE A 338 11.29 2.35 -16.24
C ILE A 338 10.13 3.33 -16.46
N ILE A 339 8.90 2.84 -16.65
CA ILE A 339 7.74 3.69 -16.89
C ILE A 339 7.47 4.60 -15.68
N THR A 340 7.61 4.09 -14.46
CA THR A 340 7.46 4.89 -13.23
C THR A 340 8.53 5.97 -13.15
N ILE A 341 9.80 5.65 -13.42
CA ILE A 341 10.90 6.62 -13.44
C ILE A 341 10.68 7.69 -14.51
N ILE A 342 10.35 7.28 -15.74
CA ILE A 342 10.06 8.22 -16.84
C ILE A 342 8.90 9.14 -16.47
N SER A 343 7.83 8.60 -15.89
CA SER A 343 6.66 9.38 -15.46
C SER A 343 7.03 10.38 -14.36
N PHE A 344 7.86 9.98 -13.40
CA PHE A 344 8.36 10.85 -12.33
C PHE A 344 9.21 12.00 -12.89
N ILE A 345 10.09 11.73 -13.86
CA ILE A 345 10.95 12.74 -14.49
C ILE A 345 10.12 13.69 -15.36
N LYS A 346 9.25 13.16 -16.23
CA LYS A 346 8.52 13.94 -17.24
C LYS A 346 7.37 14.76 -16.69
N THR A 347 6.79 14.41 -15.55
CA THR A 347 5.69 15.20 -14.99
C THR A 347 6.19 16.54 -14.44
N SER A 348 5.53 17.63 -14.82
CA SER A 348 5.81 18.96 -14.24
C SER A 348 5.03 19.23 -12.95
N SER A 349 4.06 18.38 -12.61
CA SER A 349 3.21 18.57 -11.44
C SER A 349 3.88 18.06 -10.17
N ARG A 350 4.22 18.97 -9.24
CA ARG A 350 4.76 18.63 -7.92
C ARG A 350 3.85 17.65 -7.16
N TYR A 351 2.54 17.82 -7.25
CA TYR A 351 1.56 16.92 -6.62
C TYR A 351 1.59 15.51 -7.19
N THR A 352 1.81 15.38 -8.50
CA THR A 352 1.94 14.06 -9.14
C THR A 352 3.23 13.37 -8.71
N LYS A 353 4.36 14.09 -8.65
CA LYS A 353 5.62 13.55 -8.12
C LYS A 353 5.48 13.09 -6.68
N GLU A 354 4.80 13.89 -5.85
CA GLU A 354 4.56 13.56 -4.45
C GLU A 354 3.72 12.29 -4.30
N LEU A 355 2.65 12.12 -5.09
CA LEU A 355 1.84 10.89 -5.07
C LEU A 355 2.64 9.66 -5.52
N ILE A 356 3.42 9.77 -6.60
CA ILE A 356 4.32 8.68 -7.06
C ILE A 356 5.29 8.30 -5.93
N LEU A 357 5.82 9.28 -5.22
CA LEU A 357 6.77 9.07 -4.12
C LEU A 357 6.09 8.42 -2.90
N ILE A 358 4.92 8.91 -2.48
CA ILE A 358 4.13 8.33 -1.37
C ILE A 358 3.80 6.87 -1.64
N PHE A 359 3.20 6.56 -2.80
CA PHE A 359 2.82 5.18 -3.12
C PHE A 359 4.04 4.32 -3.46
N GLY A 360 5.05 4.87 -4.12
CA GLY A 360 6.30 4.20 -4.45
C GLY A 360 7.04 3.73 -3.21
N VAL A 361 7.19 4.58 -2.20
CA VAL A 361 7.88 4.22 -0.94
C VAL A 361 7.09 3.20 -0.12
N ARG A 362 5.76 3.24 -0.19
CA ARG A 362 4.93 2.19 0.42
C ARG A 362 5.05 0.86 -0.32
N PHE A 363 5.22 0.89 -1.64
CA PHE A 363 5.34 -0.31 -2.46
C PHE A 363 6.74 -0.94 -2.43
N LEU A 364 7.82 -0.15 -2.44
CA LEU A 364 9.19 -0.66 -2.56
C LEU A 364 9.55 -1.73 -1.52
N PRO A 365 9.29 -1.53 -0.21
CA PRO A 365 9.56 -2.58 0.78
C PRO A 365 8.62 -3.78 0.66
N ILE A 366 7.41 -3.60 0.10
CA ILE A 366 6.47 -4.72 -0.15
C ILE A 366 7.11 -5.71 -1.12
N ILE A 367 7.82 -5.24 -2.15
CA ILE A 367 8.40 -6.07 -3.22
C ILE A 367 9.06 -7.36 -2.70
N THR A 368 9.84 -7.25 -1.61
CA THR A 368 10.59 -8.38 -1.03
C THR A 368 9.98 -8.95 0.24
N ILE A 369 9.11 -8.20 0.92
CA ILE A 369 8.66 -8.54 2.28
C ILE A 369 7.26 -9.16 2.28
N GLN A 370 6.36 -8.77 1.39
CA GLN A 370 4.97 -9.18 1.45
C GLN A 370 4.23 -8.91 0.13
N GLY A 371 2.95 -9.28 0.07
CA GLY A 371 2.07 -8.90 -1.02
C GLY A 371 2.14 -9.84 -2.22
N SER A 372 1.08 -9.77 -2.99
CA SER A 372 0.87 -10.48 -4.25
C SER A 372 0.59 -9.45 -5.36
N LEU A 373 0.69 -9.89 -6.61
CA LEU A 373 0.43 -9.07 -7.78
C LEU A 373 -0.99 -8.47 -7.73
N LEU A 374 -1.98 -9.27 -7.35
CA LEU A 374 -3.39 -8.85 -7.35
C LEU A 374 -3.73 -7.92 -6.16
N ALA A 375 -3.27 -8.25 -4.95
CA ALA A 375 -3.62 -7.49 -3.74
C ALA A 375 -2.79 -6.22 -3.50
N SER A 376 -1.73 -5.98 -4.28
CA SER A 376 -0.86 -4.80 -4.09
C SER A 376 -1.49 -3.51 -4.65
N ALA A 377 -2.44 -2.93 -3.92
CA ALA A 377 -3.14 -1.70 -4.34
C ALA A 377 -2.20 -0.52 -4.64
N GLU A 378 -1.10 -0.37 -3.89
CA GLU A 378 -0.10 0.68 -4.12
C GLU A 378 0.55 0.56 -5.50
N PHE A 379 0.85 -0.65 -5.95
CA PHE A 379 1.38 -0.93 -7.28
C PHE A 379 0.42 -0.45 -8.36
N TRP A 380 -0.86 -0.83 -8.25
CA TRP A 380 -1.88 -0.46 -9.22
C TRP A 380 -2.19 1.04 -9.23
N ILE A 381 -2.13 1.70 -8.08
CA ILE A 381 -2.22 3.17 -8.00
C ILE A 381 -1.05 3.83 -8.74
N ILE A 382 0.18 3.34 -8.56
CA ILE A 382 1.35 3.87 -9.28
C ILE A 382 1.16 3.69 -10.79
N ILE A 383 0.76 2.49 -11.25
CA ILE A 383 0.45 2.25 -12.68
C ILE A 383 -0.58 3.27 -13.17
N ALA A 384 -1.69 3.44 -12.46
CA ALA A 384 -2.76 4.33 -12.88
C ALA A 384 -2.29 5.80 -12.98
N ILE A 385 -1.43 6.25 -12.05
CA ILE A 385 -0.79 7.58 -12.12
C ILE A 385 0.16 7.67 -13.31
N THR A 386 0.97 6.65 -13.60
CA THR A 386 1.89 6.67 -14.75
C THR A 386 1.15 6.74 -16.08
N ILE A 387 0.04 6.00 -16.24
CA ILE A 387 -0.84 6.07 -17.41
C ILE A 387 -1.38 7.49 -17.58
N GLN A 388 -1.81 8.13 -16.48
CA GLN A 388 -2.27 9.51 -16.48
C GLN A 388 -1.20 10.48 -17.01
N VAL A 389 0.04 10.33 -16.54
CA VAL A 389 1.17 11.19 -16.94
C VAL A 389 1.50 11.00 -18.41
N LEU A 390 1.64 9.76 -18.86
CA LEU A 390 2.00 9.43 -20.24
C LEU A 390 0.96 9.91 -21.25
N ALA A 391 -0.33 9.80 -20.91
CA ALA A 391 -1.40 10.33 -21.74
C ALA A 391 -1.19 11.83 -22.02
N ARG A 392 -0.65 12.59 -21.06
CA ARG A 392 -0.53 14.06 -21.16
C ARG A 392 0.75 14.55 -21.77
N VAL A 393 1.84 13.83 -21.52
CA VAL A 393 3.10 14.13 -22.19
C VAL A 393 2.88 14.05 -23.71
N LYS A 394 2.19 13.02 -24.19
CA LYS A 394 1.85 12.88 -25.62
C LYS A 394 1.01 14.06 -26.13
N PHE A 395 0.01 14.52 -25.37
CA PHE A 395 -0.81 15.69 -25.75
C PHE A 395 -0.06 17.02 -25.81
N ARG A 396 1.04 17.18 -25.04
CA ARG A 396 1.85 18.42 -25.06
C ARG A 396 2.84 18.49 -26.23
N VAL A 397 3.23 17.35 -26.80
CA VAL A 397 4.15 17.32 -27.96
C VAL A 397 3.41 17.50 -29.29
N MET A 398 2.09 17.25 -29.31
CA MET A 398 1.24 17.41 -30.50
C MET A 398 0.51 18.76 -30.57
N LYS A 399 0.79 19.67 -29.64
CA LYS A 399 0.38 21.08 -29.68
C LYS A 399 1.63 21.92 -29.76
#